data_AF-A0A3A8JT07-F1
#
_entry.id   AF-A0A3A8JT07-F1
#
_cell.length_a   1.000
_cell.length_b   1.000
_cell.length_c   1.000
_cell.angle_alpha   90.00
_cell.angle_beta   90.00
_cell.angle_gamma   90.00
#
_symmetry.space_group_name_H-M   'P 1'
#
loop_
_entity.id
_entity.type
_entity.pdbx_description
1 polymer ?
#
loop_
_entity_poly.entity_id
_entity_poly.type
_entity_poly.pdbx_seq_one_letter_code
_entity_poly.pdbx_strand_id
1 'polypeptide(L)'
;WYGGPWGSPFYSPYYYPPYYEQPLPTADMLNSALPEGTLEPGGTQEGFLYFQGVARREDAVTLQVKLVDAQTGEPFGSLRIPFQVSTK
;
A
#
# COMPACT_ATOMS: atom_id res chain seq x y z
N TRP A 1 32.08 27.79 47.65
CA TRP A 1 32.14 28.35 46.29
C TRP A 1 32.25 27.20 45.32
N TYR A 2 31.13 26.52 45.02
CA TYR A 2 30.21 26.70 43.88
C TYR A 2 30.64 25.92 42.64
N GLY A 3 29.85 24.91 42.28
CA GLY A 3 29.95 24.14 41.04
C GLY A 3 29.11 22.86 41.10
N GLY A 4 27.79 23.01 41.18
CA GLY A 4 26.84 21.90 41.33
C GLY A 4 26.70 21.01 40.09
N PRO A 5 26.11 19.81 40.24
CA PRO A 5 25.98 18.80 39.20
C PRO A 5 24.78 19.12 38.29
N TRP A 6 24.88 20.19 37.51
CA TRP A 6 23.85 20.53 36.53
C TRP A 6 24.19 19.86 35.20
N GLY A 7 23.93 18.55 35.13
CA GLY A 7 23.51 17.97 33.87
C GLY A 7 22.22 18.68 33.47
N SER A 8 22.24 19.38 32.33
CA SER A 8 21.07 20.07 31.79
C SER A 8 19.88 19.10 31.76
N PRO A 9 18.71 19.43 32.35
CA PRO A 9 17.55 18.54 32.40
C PRO A 9 16.94 18.26 31.01
N PHE A 10 17.53 18.82 29.95
CA PHE A 10 17.07 18.73 28.58
C PHE A 10 17.92 17.80 27.70
N TYR A 11 18.98 17.19 28.24
CA TYR A 11 19.84 16.29 27.46
C TYR A 11 19.55 14.82 27.81
N SER A 12 18.56 14.25 27.12
CA SER A 12 18.39 12.79 27.07
C SER A 12 19.17 12.26 25.86
N PRO A 13 20.25 11.47 26.05
CA PRO A 13 21.08 10.97 24.94
C PRO A 13 20.42 9.89 24.08
N TYR A 14 19.13 9.59 24.31
CA TYR A 14 18.40 8.51 23.63
C TYR A 14 17.01 8.94 23.16
N TYR A 15 16.88 10.12 22.55
CA TYR A 15 15.68 10.46 21.80
C TYR A 15 15.72 9.78 20.43
N TYR A 16 15.46 8.47 20.41
CA TYR A 16 15.06 7.81 19.17
C TYR A 16 13.61 8.27 18.88
N PRO A 17 13.35 8.98 17.78
CA PRO A 17 11.98 9.26 17.40
C PRO A 17 11.25 7.92 17.22
N PRO A 18 10.03 7.76 17.77
CA PRO A 18 9.25 6.55 17.49
C PRO A 18 9.11 6.45 15.98
N TYR A 19 9.49 5.30 15.41
CA TYR A 19 9.18 4.96 14.03
C TYR A 19 7.66 5.02 13.88
N TYR A 20 7.17 6.10 13.27
CA TYR A 20 5.76 6.23 12.95
C TYR A 20 5.51 5.37 11.71
N GLU A 21 4.95 4.18 11.92
CA GLU A 21 4.46 3.38 10.80
C GLU A 21 3.29 4.13 10.16
N GLN A 22 3.44 4.52 8.90
CA GLN A 22 2.38 5.20 8.18
C GLN A 22 1.21 4.23 8.00
N PRO A 23 -0.03 4.61 8.34
CA PRO A 23 -1.18 3.75 8.14
C PRO A 23 -1.36 3.46 6.65
N LEU A 24 -1.61 2.21 6.31
CA LEU A 24 -1.95 1.77 4.96
C LEU A 24 -3.48 1.75 4.77
N PRO A 25 -3.99 2.07 3.56
CA PRO A 25 -3.25 2.59 2.41
C PRO A 25 -2.80 4.04 2.62
N THR A 26 -1.64 4.40 2.06
CA THR A 26 -1.15 5.78 2.09
C THR A 26 -1.91 6.65 1.08
N ALA A 27 -1.86 7.97 1.23
CA ALA A 27 -2.46 8.89 0.26
C ALA A 27 -1.90 8.69 -1.16
N ASP A 28 -0.60 8.43 -1.28
CA ASP A 28 0.04 8.17 -2.57
C ASP A 28 -0.43 6.87 -3.21
N MET A 29 -0.67 5.82 -2.40
CA MET A 29 -1.27 4.57 -2.88
C MET A 29 -2.66 4.83 -3.47
N LEU A 30 -3.49 5.63 -2.79
CA LEU A 30 -4.83 5.95 -3.28
C LEU A 30 -4.81 6.77 -4.58
N ASN A 31 -3.89 7.73 -4.68
CA ASN A 31 -3.79 8.60 -5.85
C ASN A 31 -3.20 7.89 -7.09
N SER A 32 -2.44 6.83 -6.87
CA SER A 32 -1.75 6.09 -7.95
C SER A 32 -2.38 4.72 -8.22
N ALA A 33 -3.31 4.27 -7.39
CA ALA A 33 -4.00 3.00 -7.58
C ALA A 33 -4.73 2.97 -8.91
N LEU A 34 -4.84 1.78 -9.50
CA LEU A 34 -5.69 1.55 -10.66
C LEU A 34 -7.13 1.96 -10.33
N PRO A 35 -7.70 2.98 -11.01
CA PRO A 35 -9.04 3.44 -10.71
C PRO A 35 -10.09 2.36 -11.00
N GLU A 36 -11.01 2.19 -10.06
CA GLU A 36 -12.17 1.34 -10.23
C GLU A 36 -13.30 2.13 -10.93
N GLY A 37 -14.03 1.47 -11.83
CA GLY A 37 -15.18 2.07 -12.49
C GLY A 37 -15.42 1.55 -13.90
N THR A 38 -16.29 2.25 -14.62
CA THR A 38 -16.63 1.96 -16.00
C THR A 38 -15.56 2.49 -16.94
N LEU A 39 -15.14 1.68 -17.90
CA LEU A 39 -14.27 2.10 -18.98
C LEU A 39 -15.11 2.33 -20.25
N GLU A 40 -14.99 3.52 -20.83
CA GLU A 40 -15.69 3.86 -22.07
C GLU A 40 -15.17 3.04 -23.27
N PRO A 41 -15.96 2.87 -24.34
CA PRO A 41 -15.52 2.16 -25.53
C PRO A 41 -14.21 2.72 -26.11
N GLY A 42 -13.18 1.86 -26.23
CA GLY A 42 -11.84 2.25 -26.69
C GLY A 42 -11.01 3.02 -25.65
N GLY A 43 -11.54 3.21 -24.44
CA GLY A 43 -10.83 3.80 -23.32
C GLY A 43 -9.65 2.94 -22.86
N THR A 44 -8.67 3.58 -22.22
CA THR A 44 -7.54 2.92 -21.57
C THR A 44 -7.38 3.53 -20.18
N GLN A 45 -7.11 2.68 -19.18
CA GLN A 45 -6.86 3.10 -17.82
C GLN A 45 -5.60 2.42 -17.30
N GLU A 46 -4.79 3.19 -16.57
CA GLU A 46 -3.54 2.74 -15.98
C GLU A 46 -3.49 3.10 -14.50
N GLY A 47 -2.65 2.39 -13.75
CA GLY A 47 -2.41 2.62 -12.33
C GLY A 47 -1.72 1.43 -11.68
N PHE A 48 -1.54 1.51 -10.37
CA PHE A 48 -0.84 0.50 -9.58
C PHE A 48 -1.79 -0.41 -8.80
N LEU A 49 -1.38 -1.67 -8.65
CA LEU A 49 -2.01 -2.63 -7.76
C LEU A 49 -1.10 -2.85 -6.56
N TYR A 50 -1.63 -2.60 -5.36
CA TYR A 50 -0.87 -2.73 -4.13
C TYR A 50 -1.28 -4.00 -3.38
N PHE A 51 -0.28 -4.78 -2.98
CA PHE A 51 -0.46 -5.96 -2.13
C PHE A 51 0.20 -5.68 -0.80
N GLN A 52 -0.53 -5.88 0.29
CA GLN A 52 0.10 -5.92 1.60
C GLN A 52 0.98 -7.17 1.66
N GLY A 53 2.27 -6.97 1.96
CA GLY A 53 3.20 -8.08 2.15
C GLY A 53 2.77 -8.91 3.35
N VAL A 54 2.13 -10.06 3.09
CA VAL A 54 1.86 -11.08 4.10
C VAL A 54 3.17 -11.81 4.37
N ALA A 55 3.62 -11.76 5.61
CA ALA A 55 4.96 -12.22 5.98
C ALA A 55 5.16 -13.71 5.64
N ARG A 56 6.13 -13.99 4.75
CA ARG A 56 6.84 -15.26 4.55
C ARG A 56 6.06 -16.51 4.13
N ARG A 57 4.74 -16.47 3.95
CA ARG A 57 3.95 -17.72 3.76
C ARG A 57 3.49 -17.97 2.32
N GLU A 58 3.37 -16.94 1.50
CA GLU A 58 2.87 -17.04 0.13
C GLU A 58 3.93 -16.60 -0.90
N ASP A 59 4.39 -17.55 -1.73
CA ASP A 59 5.38 -17.29 -2.80
C ASP A 59 4.75 -16.64 -4.05
N ALA A 60 3.42 -16.68 -4.16
CA ALA A 60 2.68 -16.09 -5.27
C ALA A 60 1.26 -15.71 -4.86
N VAL A 61 0.79 -14.57 -5.36
CA VAL A 61 -0.60 -14.13 -5.24
C VAL A 61 -1.17 -13.87 -6.62
N THR A 62 -2.47 -14.13 -6.82
CA THR A 62 -3.15 -13.81 -8.07
C THR A 62 -4.29 -12.85 -7.78
N LEU A 63 -4.25 -11.66 -8.37
CA LEU A 63 -5.42 -10.79 -8.40
C LEU A 63 -6.41 -11.36 -9.41
N GLN A 64 -7.64 -11.63 -8.96
CA GLN A 64 -8.73 -12.03 -9.83
C GLN A 64 -9.80 -10.94 -9.82
N VAL A 65 -10.08 -10.37 -10.99
CA VAL A 65 -11.10 -9.35 -11.18
C VAL A 65 -12.23 -9.93 -12.03
N LYS A 66 -13.47 -9.74 -11.60
CA LYS A 66 -14.67 -10.08 -12.37
C LYS A 66 -15.05 -8.85 -13.19
N LEU A 67 -15.12 -9.02 -14.51
CA LEU A 67 -15.55 -7.96 -15.41
C LEU A 67 -17.07 -8.05 -15.57
N VAL A 68 -17.74 -6.92 -15.41
CA VAL A 68 -19.19 -6.79 -15.48
C VAL A 68 -19.57 -5.74 -16.51
N ASP A 69 -20.68 -5.99 -17.21
CA ASP A 69 -21.29 -4.98 -18.07
C ASP A 69 -21.75 -3.81 -17.19
N ALA A 70 -21.38 -2.59 -17.55
CA ALA A 70 -21.66 -1.42 -16.74
C ALA A 70 -23.14 -1.04 -16.68
N GLN A 71 -23.94 -1.47 -17.66
CA GLN A 71 -25.37 -1.18 -17.74
C GLN A 71 -26.20 -2.26 -17.05
N THR A 72 -25.86 -3.54 -17.25
CA THR A 72 -26.65 -4.67 -16.73
C THR A 72 -26.10 -5.26 -15.43
N GLY A 73 -24.82 -5.02 -15.13
CA GLY A 73 -24.10 -5.66 -14.02
C GLY A 73 -23.79 -7.14 -14.25
N GLU A 74 -24.12 -7.68 -15.41
CA GLU A 74 -23.90 -9.10 -15.71
C GLU A 74 -22.40 -9.38 -15.95
N PRO A 75 -21.86 -10.49 -15.43
CA PRO A 75 -20.51 -10.88 -15.75
C PRO A 75 -20.35 -11.25 -17.22
N PHE A 76 -19.33 -10.69 -17.85
CA PHE A 76 -18.93 -11.10 -19.19
C PHE A 76 -17.51 -11.69 -19.24
N GLY A 77 -16.73 -11.57 -18.16
CA GLY A 77 -15.36 -12.10 -18.15
C GLY A 77 -14.66 -12.04 -16.81
N SER A 78 -13.41 -12.52 -16.81
CA SER A 78 -12.53 -12.43 -15.66
C SER A 78 -11.10 -12.12 -16.10
N LEU A 79 -10.45 -11.21 -15.39
CA LEU A 79 -9.02 -10.92 -15.52
C LEU A 79 -8.27 -11.58 -14.37
N ARG A 80 -7.11 -12.19 -14.66
CA ARG A 80 -6.21 -12.75 -13.65
C ARG A 80 -4.81 -12.18 -13.84
N ILE A 81 -4.26 -11.58 -12.79
CA ILE A 81 -2.91 -11.01 -12.79
C ILE A 81 -2.09 -11.75 -11.72
N PRO A 82 -1.18 -12.66 -12.12
CA PRO A 82 -0.29 -13.33 -11.20
C PRO A 82 0.86 -12.41 -10.77
N PHE A 83 1.23 -12.45 -9.49
CA PHE A 83 2.35 -11.73 -8.91
C PHE A 83 3.20 -12.68 -8.07
N GLN A 84 4.48 -12.82 -8.42
CA GLN A 84 5.44 -13.64 -7.68
C GLN A 84 6.07 -12.80 -6.58
N VAL A 85 6.02 -13.29 -5.35
CA VAL A 85 6.64 -12.65 -4.19
C VAL A 85 7.98 -13.33 -3.96
N SER A 86 9.08 -12.64 -4.27
CA SER A 86 10.42 -13.11 -3.95
C SER A 86 10.97 -12.33 -2.77
N THR A 87 11.21 -13.00 -1.66
CA THR A 87 12.13 -12.52 -0.62
C THR A 87 13.56 -12.71 -1.14
N LYS A 88 14.24 -11.59 -1.40
CA LYS A 88 15.71 -11.57 -1.53
C LYS A 88 16.39 -11.75 -0.18
#